data_AF-A0A410Q1N4-F1
#
_entry.id   AF-A0A410Q1N4-F1
#
_cell.length_a   1.000
_cell.length_b   1.000
_cell.length_c   1.000
_cell.angle_alpha   90.00
_cell.angle_beta   90.00
_cell.angle_gamma   90.00
#
_symmetry.space_group_name_H-M   'P 1'
#
loop_
_entity.id
_entity.type
_entity.pdbx_description
1 polymer ?
#
loop_
_entity_poly.entity_id
_entity_poly.type
_entity_poly.pdbx_seq_one_letter_code
_entity_poly.pdbx_strand_id
1 'polypeptide(L)'
;MSLFNLFWNLSLGIVGGIVSSVVVSRVFLIQSNYKSQVTQFEKLLRKLGYIDGMFFGIKTVLEFSYDADTKMEQEMKRCGYKTEDEYYAAHKECRWISKEDLLKNLLSEIQKMANTTDKELMNNQITEDGLRKITNHLSDYVRDVAKLKECSFTSIHELEAKSESIQKEFENYKKDSTKLLLKMILKDKLMIILYIFMALIFLSAILAYHYGV
;
A
#
# COMPACT_ATOMS: atom_id res chain seq x y z
N MET A 1 -31.92 4.76 -53.12
CA MET A 1 -30.91 5.11 -52.09
C MET A 1 -29.97 6.12 -52.73
N SER A 2 -29.94 7.37 -52.28
CA SER A 2 -29.08 8.40 -52.89
C SER A 2 -27.61 8.07 -52.64
N LEU A 3 -26.70 8.51 -53.52
CA LEU A 3 -25.25 8.37 -53.35
C LEU A 3 -24.81 8.91 -51.97
N PHE A 4 -25.45 10.00 -51.53
CA PHE A 4 -25.26 10.60 -50.21
C PHE A 4 -25.54 9.62 -49.06
N ASN A 5 -26.67 8.89 -49.09
CA ASN A 5 -26.99 7.90 -48.07
C ASN A 5 -25.95 6.76 -47.98
N LEU A 6 -25.40 6.34 -49.11
CA LEU A 6 -24.34 5.33 -49.15
C LEU A 6 -23.05 5.85 -48.49
N PHE A 7 -22.60 7.05 -48.88
CA PHE A 7 -21.41 7.68 -48.32
C PHE A 7 -21.58 8.04 -46.84
N TRP A 8 -22.77 8.50 -46.44
CA TRP A 8 -23.10 8.82 -45.06
C TRP A 8 -23.04 7.58 -44.18
N ASN A 9 -23.71 6.47 -44.57
CA ASN A 9 -23.68 5.22 -43.82
C ASN A 9 -22.29 4.61 -43.73
N LEU A 10 -21.51 4.65 -44.82
CA LEU A 10 -20.12 4.19 -44.83
C LEU A 10 -19.25 5.02 -43.88
N SER A 11 -19.41 6.35 -43.90
CA SER A 11 -18.67 7.25 -43.01
C SER A 11 -19.01 7.02 -41.53
N LEU A 12 -20.29 6.83 -41.21
CA LEU A 12 -20.73 6.50 -39.85
C LEU A 12 -20.15 5.17 -39.37
N GLY A 13 -20.09 4.15 -40.23
CA GLY A 13 -19.49 2.86 -39.90
C GLY A 13 -18.00 2.95 -39.58
N ILE A 14 -17.23 3.68 -40.40
CA ILE A 14 -15.79 3.86 -40.20
C ILE A 14 -15.52 4.68 -38.93
N VAL A 15 -16.20 5.82 -38.76
CA VAL A 15 -16.03 6.68 -37.58
C VAL A 15 -16.45 5.94 -36.31
N GLY A 16 -17.57 5.21 -36.33
CA GLY A 16 -18.01 4.40 -35.20
C GLY A 16 -17.01 3.30 -34.82
N GLY A 17 -16.42 2.63 -35.82
CA GLY A 17 -15.38 1.63 -35.60
C GLY A 17 -14.13 2.22 -34.94
N ILE A 18 -13.65 3.36 -35.43
CA ILE A 18 -12.48 4.06 -34.87
C ILE A 18 -12.77 4.51 -33.44
N VAL A 19 -13.88 5.22 -33.20
CA VAL A 19 -14.24 5.72 -31.86
C VAL A 19 -14.37 4.58 -30.86
N SER A 20 -15.04 3.48 -31.23
CA SER A 20 -15.17 2.29 -30.38
C SER A 20 -13.81 1.71 -30.01
N SER A 21 -12.89 1.58 -30.98
CA SER A 21 -11.53 1.07 -30.72
C SER A 21 -10.73 1.95 -29.75
N VAL A 22 -10.85 3.28 -29.87
CA VAL A 22 -10.17 4.25 -29.01
C VAL A 22 -10.76 4.23 -27.59
N VAL A 23 -12.08 4.16 -27.47
CA VAL A 23 -12.77 4.03 -26.16
C VAL A 23 -12.30 2.78 -25.43
N VAL A 24 -12.33 1.62 -26.09
CA VAL A 24 -11.91 0.34 -25.50
C VAL A 24 -10.44 0.40 -25.10
N SER A 25 -9.57 0.90 -25.97
CA SER A 25 -8.14 1.07 -25.68
C SER A 25 -7.89 1.96 -24.46
N ARG A 26 -8.60 3.09 -24.36
CA ARG A 26 -8.45 4.04 -23.25
C ARG A 26 -8.92 3.45 -21.92
N VAL A 27 -10.03 2.72 -21.92
CA VAL A 27 -10.53 2.00 -20.75
C VAL A 27 -9.49 0.98 -20.26
N PHE A 28 -8.92 0.18 -21.16
CA PHE A 28 -7.86 -0.78 -20.80
C PHE A 28 -6.62 -0.09 -20.25
N LEU A 29 -6.22 1.05 -20.81
CA LEU A 29 -5.07 1.81 -20.31
C LEU A 29 -5.31 2.33 -18.89
N ILE A 30 -6.48 2.92 -18.62
CA ILE A 30 -6.85 3.39 -17.29
C ILE A 30 -6.87 2.23 -16.29
N GLN A 31 -7.49 1.11 -16.65
CA GLN A 31 -7.56 -0.08 -15.81
C GLN A 31 -6.17 -0.66 -15.52
N SER A 32 -5.31 -0.75 -16.54
CA SER A 32 -3.94 -1.26 -16.41
C SER A 32 -3.09 -0.37 -15.50
N ASN A 33 -3.16 0.95 -15.69
CA ASN A 33 -2.45 1.90 -14.83
C ASN A 33 -2.94 1.84 -13.38
N TYR A 34 -4.26 1.79 -13.17
CA TYR A 34 -4.83 1.61 -11.84
C TYR A 34 -4.33 0.32 -11.16
N LYS A 35 -4.39 -0.81 -11.87
CA LYS A 35 -3.91 -2.09 -11.35
C LYS A 35 -2.42 -2.05 -11.01
N SER A 36 -1.61 -1.42 -11.86
CA SER A 36 -0.18 -1.22 -11.62
C SER A 36 0.06 -0.45 -10.32
N GLN A 37 -0.65 0.66 -10.09
CA GLN A 37 -0.53 1.45 -8.87
C GLN A 37 -0.95 0.65 -7.63
N VAL A 38 -2.06 -0.10 -7.68
CA VAL A 38 -2.49 -0.98 -6.58
C VAL A 38 -1.42 -2.03 -6.28
N THR A 39 -0.86 -2.69 -7.29
CA THR A 39 0.21 -3.70 -7.11
C THR A 39 1.50 -3.07 -6.55
N GLN A 40 1.84 -1.85 -6.94
CA GLN A 40 2.97 -1.12 -6.33
C GLN A 40 2.71 -0.89 -4.84
N PHE A 41 1.51 -0.45 -4.47
CA PHE A 41 1.15 -0.23 -3.07
C PHE A 41 1.12 -1.53 -2.25
N GLU A 42 0.61 -2.63 -2.81
CA GLU A 42 0.63 -3.94 -2.15
C GLU A 42 2.06 -4.41 -1.84
N LYS A 43 3.05 -4.07 -2.67
CA LYS A 43 4.46 -4.35 -2.35
C LYS A 43 4.95 -3.55 -1.16
N LEU A 44 4.53 -2.30 -1.02
CA LEU A 44 4.86 -1.46 0.13
C LEU A 44 4.19 -2.00 1.40
N LEU A 45 2.93 -2.46 1.32
CA LEU A 45 2.24 -3.11 2.44
C LEU A 45 2.91 -4.40 2.91
N ARG A 46 3.53 -5.18 2.02
CA ARG A 46 4.30 -6.36 2.45
C ARG A 46 5.49 -5.98 3.34
N LYS A 47 6.11 -4.83 3.09
CA LYS A 47 7.20 -4.32 3.92
C LYS A 47 6.70 -3.80 5.26
N LEU A 48 5.52 -3.19 5.28
CA LEU A 48 4.81 -2.88 6.51
C LEU A 48 4.59 -4.16 7.35
N GLY A 49 4.06 -5.23 6.73
CA GLY A 49 3.89 -6.51 7.43
C GLY A 49 5.19 -7.14 7.92
N TYR A 50 6.31 -6.92 7.24
CA TYR A 50 7.64 -7.32 7.75
C TYR A 50 8.03 -6.53 9.00
N ILE A 51 7.83 -5.21 9.00
CA ILE A 51 8.10 -4.35 10.17
C ILE A 51 7.22 -4.80 11.35
N ASP A 52 5.92 -5.04 11.12
CA ASP A 52 5.00 -5.52 12.15
C ASP A 52 5.43 -6.87 12.73
N GLY A 53 5.86 -7.81 11.87
CA GLY A 53 6.38 -9.11 12.32
C GLY A 53 7.65 -8.98 13.18
N MET A 54 8.51 -8.02 12.88
CA MET A 54 9.69 -7.74 13.69
C MET A 54 9.32 -7.04 15.01
N PHE A 55 8.33 -6.15 15.03
CA PHE A 55 7.79 -5.58 16.26
C PHE A 55 7.19 -6.66 17.17
N PHE A 56 6.47 -7.63 16.62
CA PHE A 56 6.01 -8.78 17.37
C PHE A 56 7.18 -9.57 17.99
N GLY A 57 8.28 -9.76 17.24
CA GLY A 57 9.51 -10.37 17.74
C GLY A 57 10.12 -9.58 18.91
N ILE A 58 10.20 -8.25 18.79
CA ILE A 58 10.70 -7.37 19.87
C ILE A 58 9.81 -7.47 21.11
N LYS A 59 8.49 -7.41 20.93
CA LYS A 59 7.52 -7.57 22.01
C LYS A 59 7.69 -8.91 22.73
N THR A 60 7.84 -9.98 21.97
CA THR A 60 8.11 -11.33 22.49
C THR A 60 9.39 -11.35 23.33
N VAL A 61 10.48 -10.74 22.84
CA VAL A 61 11.74 -10.63 23.60
C VAL A 61 11.53 -9.85 24.90
N LEU A 62 10.81 -8.72 24.86
CA LEU A 62 10.52 -7.93 26.07
C LEU A 62 9.72 -8.72 27.11
N GLU A 63 8.70 -9.48 26.68
CA GLU A 63 7.87 -10.32 27.54
C GLU A 63 8.67 -11.48 28.16
N PHE A 64 9.39 -12.25 27.33
CA PHE A 64 10.19 -13.37 27.82
C PHE A 64 11.35 -12.93 28.69
N SER A 65 12.00 -11.81 28.37
CA SER A 65 13.06 -11.27 29.21
C SER A 65 12.52 -10.83 30.56
N TYR A 66 11.34 -10.20 30.64
CA TYR A 66 10.76 -9.84 31.93
C TYR A 66 10.54 -11.06 32.84
N ASP A 67 10.02 -12.14 32.28
CA ASP A 67 9.82 -13.41 33.01
C ASP A 67 11.14 -14.09 33.38
N ALA A 68 12.14 -14.03 32.49
CA ALA A 68 13.46 -14.59 32.71
C ALA A 68 14.25 -13.80 33.78
N ASP A 69 14.22 -12.48 33.72
CA ASP A 69 14.85 -11.57 34.69
C ASP A 69 14.27 -11.84 36.09
N THR A 70 12.94 -12.03 36.18
CA THR A 70 12.25 -12.39 37.45
C THR A 70 12.69 -13.76 37.99
N LYS A 71 12.78 -14.78 37.12
CA LYS A 71 13.22 -16.13 37.51
C LYS A 71 14.69 -16.15 37.93
N MET A 72 15.53 -15.44 37.19
CA MET A 72 16.95 -15.28 37.48
C MET A 72 17.13 -14.63 38.85
N GLU A 73 16.42 -13.54 39.15
CA GLU A 73 16.50 -12.87 40.45
C GLU A 73 16.12 -13.79 41.62
N GLN A 74 15.08 -14.61 41.44
CA GLN A 74 14.66 -15.61 42.44
C GLN A 74 15.71 -16.70 42.65
N GLU A 75 16.30 -17.19 41.56
CA GLU A 75 17.33 -18.23 41.62
C GLU A 75 18.64 -17.69 42.21
N MET A 76 19.03 -16.46 41.86
CA MET A 76 20.16 -15.76 42.47
C MET A 76 20.00 -15.64 43.98
N LYS A 77 18.83 -15.24 44.46
CA LYS A 77 18.51 -15.21 45.90
C LYS A 77 18.58 -16.61 46.54
N ARG A 78 18.08 -17.64 45.85
CA ARG A 78 18.06 -19.03 46.36
C ARG A 78 19.45 -19.65 46.44
N CYS A 79 20.28 -19.44 45.43
CA CYS A 79 21.60 -20.07 45.28
C CYS A 79 22.73 -19.20 45.86
N GLY A 80 22.43 -17.97 46.27
CA GLY A 80 23.38 -17.06 46.91
C GLY A 80 24.33 -16.33 45.94
N TYR A 81 23.96 -16.23 44.65
CA TYR A 81 24.72 -15.46 43.66
C TYR A 81 24.58 -13.96 43.93
N LYS A 82 25.69 -13.23 43.93
CA LYS A 82 25.72 -11.79 44.24
C LYS A 82 25.70 -10.91 42.99
N THR A 83 26.09 -11.47 41.84
CA THR A 83 26.17 -10.75 40.56
C THR A 83 25.62 -11.60 39.42
N GLU A 84 25.16 -10.95 38.34
CA GLU A 84 24.74 -11.65 37.12
C GLU A 84 25.91 -12.44 36.50
N ASP A 85 27.13 -11.91 36.57
CA ASP A 85 28.33 -12.61 36.08
C ASP A 85 28.56 -13.95 36.79
N GLU A 86 28.35 -14.01 38.11
CA GLU A 86 28.41 -15.26 38.88
C GLU A 86 27.30 -16.24 38.44
N TYR A 87 26.09 -15.74 38.21
CA TYR A 87 24.98 -16.54 37.71
C TYR A 87 25.29 -17.11 36.32
N TYR A 88 25.73 -16.28 35.37
CA TYR A 88 26.06 -16.72 34.01
C TYR A 88 27.26 -17.67 33.98
N ALA A 89 28.28 -17.46 34.82
CA ALA A 89 29.43 -18.36 34.94
C ALA A 89 29.05 -19.75 35.45
N ALA A 90 27.97 -19.86 36.24
CA ALA A 90 27.43 -21.14 36.71
C ALA A 90 26.53 -21.85 35.66
N HIS A 91 26.06 -21.12 34.64
CA HIS A 91 25.13 -21.62 33.61
C HIS A 91 25.75 -21.63 32.20
N LYS A 92 27.01 -22.09 32.08
CA LYS A 92 27.79 -22.11 30.82
C LYS A 92 27.16 -22.93 29.69
N GLU A 93 26.29 -23.88 30.03
CA GLU A 93 25.57 -24.73 29.08
C GLU A 93 24.54 -23.93 28.26
N CYS A 94 24.11 -22.77 28.76
CA CYS A 94 23.15 -21.90 28.09
C CYS A 94 23.88 -20.96 27.11
N ARG A 95 23.54 -21.02 25.82
CA ARG A 95 23.97 -20.04 24.82
C ARG A 95 23.17 -18.75 25.02
N TRP A 96 23.62 -17.90 25.94
CA TRP A 96 23.00 -16.61 26.20
C TRP A 96 23.30 -15.63 25.07
N ILE A 97 22.25 -14.97 24.58
CA ILE A 97 22.35 -13.72 23.84
C ILE A 97 21.83 -12.63 24.78
N SER A 98 22.56 -11.51 24.87
CA SER A 98 22.09 -10.37 25.66
C SER A 98 20.77 -9.85 25.07
N LYS A 99 19.79 -9.63 25.95
CA LYS A 99 18.51 -8.98 25.62
C LYS A 99 18.76 -7.67 24.87
N GLU A 100 19.70 -6.86 25.36
CA GLU A 100 20.03 -5.56 24.78
C GLU A 100 20.58 -5.70 23.36
N ASP A 101 21.49 -6.66 23.14
CA ASP A 101 22.05 -6.93 21.81
C ASP A 101 20.97 -7.43 20.84
N LEU A 102 20.07 -8.30 21.30
CA LEU A 102 18.98 -8.82 20.48
C LEU A 102 18.00 -7.71 20.09
N LEU A 103 17.57 -6.89 21.06
CA LEU A 103 16.67 -5.76 20.83
C LEU A 103 17.30 -4.74 19.88
N LYS A 104 18.58 -4.43 20.08
CA LYS A 104 19.33 -3.51 19.21
C LYS A 104 19.45 -4.04 17.78
N ASN A 105 19.75 -5.32 17.61
CA ASN A 105 19.82 -5.96 16.29
C ASN A 105 18.46 -5.93 15.58
N LEU A 106 17.38 -6.31 16.26
CA LEU A 106 16.03 -6.27 15.71
C LEU A 106 15.60 -4.85 15.33
N LEU A 107 15.83 -3.86 16.22
CA LEU A 107 15.54 -2.47 15.94
C LEU A 107 16.33 -1.95 14.72
N SER A 108 17.61 -2.32 14.61
CA SER A 108 18.43 -1.91 13.47
C SER A 108 17.91 -2.45 12.13
N GLU A 109 17.42 -3.69 12.09
CA GLU A 109 16.84 -4.29 10.88
C GLU A 109 15.48 -3.65 10.53
N ILE A 110 14.66 -3.34 11.54
CA ILE A 110 13.42 -2.57 11.34
C ILE A 110 13.72 -1.19 10.74
N GLN A 111 14.68 -0.45 11.32
CA GLN A 111 15.07 0.88 10.83
C GLN A 111 15.63 0.81 9.40
N LYS A 112 16.41 -0.22 9.07
CA LYS A 112 16.93 -0.44 7.72
C LYS A 112 15.80 -0.71 6.71
N MET A 113 14.81 -1.52 7.08
CA MET A 113 13.63 -1.74 6.25
C MET A 113 12.82 -0.45 6.07
N ALA A 114 12.63 0.31 7.16
CA ALA A 114 11.93 1.60 7.12
C ALA A 114 12.63 2.60 6.20
N ASN A 115 13.95 2.80 6.37
CA ASN A 115 14.74 3.70 5.52
C ASN A 115 14.72 3.29 4.04
N THR A 116 14.73 1.99 3.75
CA THR A 116 14.61 1.50 2.37
C THR A 116 13.23 1.77 1.79
N THR A 117 12.19 1.60 2.61
CA THR A 117 10.80 1.86 2.22
C THR A 117 10.54 3.34 1.99
N ASP A 118 11.08 4.24 2.82
CA ASP A 118 10.95 5.70 2.64
C ASP A 118 11.56 6.14 1.31
N LYS A 119 12.72 5.60 0.92
CA LYS A 119 13.34 5.88 -0.39
C LYS A 119 12.48 5.40 -1.56
N GLU A 120 11.83 4.24 -1.43
CA GLU A 120 10.92 3.75 -2.46
C GLU A 120 9.64 4.58 -2.53
N LEU A 121 9.12 5.04 -1.38
CA LEU A 121 7.99 5.95 -1.30
C LEU A 121 8.31 7.29 -1.96
N MET A 122 9.51 7.84 -1.82
CA MET A 122 9.88 9.09 -2.52
C MET A 122 9.90 8.95 -4.05
N ASN A 123 10.12 7.73 -4.57
CA ASN A 123 10.26 7.47 -6.01
C ASN A 123 9.04 6.74 -6.61
N ASN A 124 7.93 6.62 -5.86
CA ASN A 124 6.77 5.87 -6.32
C ASN A 124 6.01 6.61 -7.45
N GLN A 125 5.29 5.87 -8.29
CA GLN A 125 4.47 6.41 -9.39
C GLN A 125 2.98 6.47 -9.04
N ILE A 126 2.63 6.45 -7.75
CA ILE A 126 1.25 6.49 -7.28
C ILE A 126 0.73 7.92 -7.42
N THR A 127 -0.24 8.06 -8.32
CA THR A 127 -0.82 9.35 -8.69
C THR A 127 -2.31 9.44 -8.36
N GLU A 128 -3.00 8.30 -8.27
CA GLU A 128 -4.40 8.22 -7.89
C GLU A 128 -4.60 8.81 -6.48
N ASP A 129 -5.57 9.72 -6.33
CA ASP A 129 -5.72 10.56 -5.14
C ASP A 129 -6.02 9.75 -3.87
N GLY A 130 -6.83 8.70 -3.95
CA GLY A 130 -7.14 7.82 -2.83
C GLY A 130 -5.92 7.07 -2.34
N LEU A 131 -5.22 6.40 -3.26
CA LEU A 131 -4.01 5.64 -2.96
C LEU A 131 -2.87 6.56 -2.51
N ARG A 132 -2.76 7.77 -3.06
CA ARG A 132 -1.77 8.78 -2.63
C ARG A 132 -1.97 9.20 -1.18
N LYS A 133 -3.22 9.32 -0.70
CA LYS A 133 -3.49 9.62 0.72
C LYS A 133 -2.97 8.51 1.63
N ILE A 134 -3.30 7.26 1.31
CA ILE A 134 -2.85 6.11 2.11
C ILE A 134 -1.32 5.98 2.04
N THR A 135 -0.72 6.29 0.89
CA THR A 135 0.74 6.33 0.70
C THR A 135 1.40 7.38 1.59
N ASN A 136 0.77 8.55 1.79
CA ASN A 136 1.27 9.56 2.71
C ASN A 136 1.22 9.07 4.17
N HIS A 137 0.11 8.45 4.59
CA HIS A 137 0.01 7.85 5.93
C HIS A 137 1.09 6.78 6.16
N LEU A 138 1.35 5.95 5.13
CA LEU A 138 2.44 4.98 5.17
C LEU A 138 3.82 5.66 5.26
N SER A 139 4.05 6.75 4.54
CA SER A 139 5.30 7.50 4.62
C SER A 139 5.54 8.08 6.01
N ASP A 140 4.50 8.62 6.64
CA ASP A 140 4.60 9.14 8.01
C ASP A 140 4.91 8.02 9.00
N TYR A 141 4.21 6.89 8.91
CA TYR A 141 4.51 5.69 9.71
C TYR A 141 5.96 5.23 9.54
N VAL A 142 6.43 5.09 8.30
CA VAL A 142 7.78 4.60 8.02
C VAL A 142 8.85 5.55 8.59
N ARG A 143 8.60 6.87 8.55
CA ARG A 143 9.50 7.87 9.14
C ARG A 143 9.50 7.83 10.66
N ASP A 144 8.36 7.56 11.28
CA ASP A 144 8.27 7.37 12.73
C ASP A 144 9.08 6.15 13.15
N VAL A 145 8.94 5.03 12.43
CA VAL A 145 9.72 3.80 12.65
C VAL A 145 11.21 4.06 12.47
N ALA A 146 11.63 4.78 11.43
CA ALA A 146 13.04 5.08 11.17
C ALA A 146 13.69 5.94 12.27
N LYS A 147 12.91 6.77 12.98
CA LYS A 147 13.38 7.65 14.06
C LYS A 147 13.32 7.00 15.45
N LEU A 148 12.78 5.79 15.55
CA LEU A 148 12.59 5.10 16.83
C LEU A 148 13.95 4.84 17.48
N LYS A 149 14.19 5.43 18.66
CA LYS A 149 15.45 5.26 19.40
C LYS A 149 15.49 3.99 20.23
N GLU A 150 14.34 3.62 20.80
CA GLU A 150 14.19 2.48 21.68
C GLU A 150 12.77 1.91 21.53
N CYS A 151 12.65 0.60 21.62
CA CYS A 151 11.36 -0.09 21.55
C CYS A 151 10.80 -0.31 22.94
N SER A 152 9.75 0.43 23.29
CA SER A 152 8.91 0.17 24.46
C SER A 152 7.59 -0.48 24.05
N PHE A 153 6.91 -1.16 24.98
CA PHE A 153 5.56 -1.68 24.73
C PHE A 153 4.59 -0.61 24.23
N THR A 154 4.67 0.61 24.78
CA THR A 154 3.84 1.74 24.37
C THR A 154 4.14 2.15 22.93
N SER A 155 5.43 2.34 22.60
CA SER A 155 5.84 2.74 21.25
C SER A 155 5.48 1.69 20.20
N ILE A 156 5.64 0.40 20.53
CA ILE A 156 5.24 -0.70 19.65
C ILE A 156 3.73 -0.67 19.45
N HIS A 157 2.95 -0.56 20.51
CA HIS A 157 1.48 -0.56 20.42
C HIS A 157 0.94 0.61 19.59
N GLU A 158 1.50 1.81 19.74
CA GLU A 158 1.13 2.98 18.93
C GLU A 158 1.45 2.78 17.45
N LEU A 159 2.59 2.16 17.13
CA LEU A 159 2.99 1.87 15.75
C LEU A 159 2.13 0.75 15.15
N GLU A 160 1.84 -0.32 15.88
CA GLU A 160 0.92 -1.37 15.47
C GLU A 160 -0.47 -0.79 15.14
N ALA A 161 -1.02 0.08 16.00
CA ALA A 161 -2.29 0.73 15.75
C ALA A 161 -2.28 1.58 14.47
N LYS A 162 -1.18 2.30 14.20
CA LYS A 162 -1.00 3.04 12.94
C LYS A 162 -0.94 2.08 11.73
N SER A 163 -0.22 0.98 11.85
CA SER A 163 -0.13 -0.05 10.79
C SER A 163 -1.51 -0.65 10.48
N GLU A 164 -2.26 -1.05 11.50
CA GLU A 164 -3.63 -1.58 11.35
C GLU A 164 -4.56 -0.57 10.66
N SER A 165 -4.45 0.71 11.02
CA SER A 165 -5.21 1.78 10.37
C SER A 165 -4.90 1.87 8.88
N ILE A 166 -3.62 1.85 8.50
CA ILE A 166 -3.18 1.89 7.09
C ILE A 166 -3.72 0.67 6.32
N GLN A 167 -3.62 -0.52 6.90
CA GLN A 167 -4.13 -1.74 6.28
C GLN A 167 -5.65 -1.67 6.07
N LYS A 168 -6.39 -1.19 7.08
CA LYS A 168 -7.84 -1.03 7.02
C LYS A 168 -8.28 0.03 6.00
N GLU A 169 -7.56 1.15 5.90
CA GLU A 169 -7.79 2.16 4.86
C GLU A 169 -7.62 1.57 3.47
N PHE A 170 -6.58 0.77 3.25
CA PHE A 170 -6.36 0.11 1.97
C PHE A 170 -7.40 -0.96 1.63
N GLU A 171 -7.82 -1.76 2.60
CA GLU A 171 -8.90 -2.74 2.41
C GLU A 171 -10.23 -2.06 2.05
N ASN A 172 -10.57 -0.96 2.73
CA ASN A 172 -11.75 -0.18 2.38
C ASN A 172 -11.63 0.44 0.98
N TYR A 173 -10.46 0.96 0.62
CA TYR A 173 -10.17 1.45 -0.72
C TYR A 173 -10.36 0.35 -1.79
N LYS A 174 -9.91 -0.88 -1.53
CA LYS A 174 -10.10 -2.01 -2.47
C LYS A 174 -11.56 -2.41 -2.63
N LYS A 175 -12.38 -2.34 -1.58
CA LYS A 175 -13.83 -2.62 -1.69
C LYS A 175 -14.54 -1.68 -2.65
N ASP A 176 -14.12 -0.42 -2.72
CA ASP A 176 -14.68 0.59 -3.61
C ASP A 176 -14.02 0.62 -5.01
N SER A 177 -13.09 -0.30 -5.30
CA SER A 177 -12.25 -0.27 -6.51
C SER A 177 -13.04 -0.22 -7.82
N THR A 178 -14.12 -0.99 -7.97
CA THR A 178 -14.95 -0.99 -9.18
C THR A 178 -15.61 0.37 -9.41
N LYS A 179 -16.15 0.97 -8.34
CA LYS A 179 -16.77 2.30 -8.38
C LYS A 179 -15.74 3.38 -8.70
N LEU A 180 -14.53 3.23 -8.17
CA LEU A 180 -13.42 4.15 -8.37
C LEU A 180 -12.91 4.08 -9.82
N LEU A 181 -12.73 2.89 -10.37
CA LEU A 181 -12.39 2.67 -11.79
C LEU A 181 -13.40 3.32 -12.73
N LEU A 182 -14.70 3.13 -12.48
CA LEU A 182 -15.75 3.74 -13.30
C LEU A 182 -15.71 5.27 -13.23
N LYS A 183 -15.48 5.83 -12.04
CA LYS A 183 -15.29 7.27 -11.84
C LYS A 183 -14.05 7.80 -12.57
N MET A 184 -12.95 7.04 -12.59
CA MET A 184 -11.74 7.40 -13.33
C MET A 184 -11.99 7.44 -14.84
N ILE A 185 -12.71 6.45 -15.38
CA ILE A 185 -13.08 6.41 -16.80
C ILE A 185 -13.95 7.61 -17.17
N LEU A 186 -14.99 7.91 -16.38
CA LEU A 186 -15.92 9.02 -16.66
C LEU A 186 -15.27 10.40 -16.55
N LYS A 187 -14.24 10.55 -15.71
CA LYS A 187 -13.50 11.81 -15.53
C LYS A 187 -12.32 11.97 -16.46
N ASP A 188 -11.98 10.96 -17.25
CA ASP A 188 -10.85 11.04 -18.18
C ASP A 188 -11.16 12.08 -19.28
N LYS A 189 -10.26 13.05 -19.44
CA LYS A 189 -10.46 14.18 -20.37
C LYS A 189 -10.71 13.71 -21.81
N LEU A 190 -10.01 12.66 -22.23
CA LEU A 190 -10.14 12.11 -23.58
C LEU A 190 -11.47 11.38 -23.73
N MET A 191 -11.89 10.61 -22.71
CA MET A 191 -13.23 9.99 -22.70
C MET A 191 -14.35 11.03 -22.76
N ILE A 192 -14.26 12.14 -22.03
CA ILE A 192 -15.25 13.24 -22.08
C ILE A 192 -15.37 13.80 -23.50
N ILE A 193 -14.23 14.07 -24.16
CA ILE A 193 -14.21 14.57 -25.54
C ILE A 193 -14.86 13.56 -26.49
N LEU A 194 -14.56 12.26 -26.34
CA LEU A 194 -15.16 11.20 -27.16
C LEU A 194 -16.67 11.09 -26.93
N TYR A 195 -17.15 11.25 -25.70
CA TYR A 195 -18.59 11.24 -25.40
C TYR A 195 -19.31 12.43 -26.02
N ILE A 196 -18.72 13.63 -25.97
CA ILE A 196 -19.26 14.82 -26.64
C ILE A 196 -19.29 14.59 -28.16
N PHE A 197 -18.21 14.06 -28.73
CA PHE A 197 -18.13 13.76 -30.16
C PHE A 197 -19.18 12.73 -30.60
N MET A 198 -19.39 11.66 -29.84
CA MET A 198 -20.47 10.70 -30.12
C MET A 198 -21.85 11.34 -30.03
N ALA A 199 -22.11 12.19 -29.03
CA ALA A 199 -23.38 12.89 -28.91
C ALA A 199 -23.65 13.78 -30.13
N LEU A 200 -22.64 14.47 -30.65
CA LEU A 200 -22.75 15.28 -31.87
C LEU A 200 -23.07 14.43 -33.10
N ILE A 201 -22.42 13.27 -33.26
CA ILE A 201 -22.70 12.34 -34.37
C ILE A 201 -24.14 11.84 -34.29
N PHE A 202 -24.61 11.44 -33.10
CA PHE A 202 -25.99 11.01 -32.89
C PHE A 202 -26.98 12.13 -33.25
N LEU A 203 -26.72 13.36 -32.80
CA LEU A 203 -27.55 14.51 -33.12
C LEU A 203 -27.59 14.78 -34.63
N SER A 204 -26.44 14.71 -35.31
CA SER A 204 -26.39 14.86 -36.77
C SER A 204 -27.15 13.77 -37.51
N ALA A 205 -27.11 12.53 -37.03
CA ALA A 205 -27.83 11.42 -37.64
C ALA A 205 -29.36 11.57 -37.47
N ILE A 206 -29.80 12.01 -36.29
CA ILE A 206 -31.22 12.33 -36.02
C ILE A 206 -31.70 13.47 -36.91
N LEU A 207 -30.89 14.54 -37.05
CA LEU A 207 -31.22 15.67 -37.90
C LEU A 207 -31.27 15.27 -39.38
N ALA A 208 -30.30 14.50 -39.88
CA ALA A 208 -30.30 13.99 -41.25
C ALA A 208 -31.56 13.15 -41.53
N TYR A 209 -31.92 12.27 -40.60
CA TYR A 209 -33.14 11.46 -40.70
C TYR A 209 -34.42 12.30 -40.68
N HIS A 210 -34.50 13.33 -39.83
CA HIS A 210 -35.69 14.17 -39.69
C HIS A 210 -35.88 15.15 -40.85
N TYR A 211 -34.79 15.72 -41.38
CA TYR A 211 -34.83 16.67 -42.49
C TYR A 211 -34.76 16.03 -43.88
N GLY A 212 -34.69 14.69 -43.96
CA GLY A 212 -34.83 13.94 -45.22
C GLY A 212 -33.70 14.15 -46.22
N VAL A 213 -32.46 14.37 -45.74
CA VAL A 213 -31.24 14.44 -46.56
C VAL A 213 -30.49 13.11 -46.49
#